data_AF-A0A1Q8CSC1-F1
#
_entry.id   AF-A0A1Q8CSC1-F1
#
_cell.length_a   1.000
_cell.length_b   1.000
_cell.length_c   1.000
_cell.angle_alpha   90.00
_cell.angle_beta   90.00
_cell.angle_gamma   90.00
#
_symmetry.space_group_name_H-M   'P 1'
#
loop_
_entity.id
_entity.type
_entity.pdbx_description
1 polymer ?
#
loop_
_entity_poly.entity_id
_entity_poly.type
_entity_poly.pdbx_seq_one_letter_code
_entity_poly.pdbx_strand_id
1 'polypeptide(L)'
;MSDLSWARTRTIPDVVAPGLDVLFCGINPGLYSAATGHHFARPGNRFWPALHRSGFTPRQFHPSEQESLLELGLGVTNLVARATARADELTRDELEEGGRILTELVATHGPRFVAVVGITAYRTAFARPKAAIGAQPERLAGARLWVLPNPSGLNAHYQGPALAAAFAELRAEACRG
;
A
#
# COMPACT_ATOMS: atom_id res chain seq x y z
N MET A 1 -12.03 15.85 19.56
CA MET A 1 -11.49 14.73 18.76
C MET A 1 -12.41 13.55 19.00
N SER A 2 -13.24 13.17 18.02
CA SER A 2 -14.15 12.04 18.17
C SER A 2 -13.37 10.76 18.47
N ASP A 3 -13.81 10.01 19.47
CA ASP A 3 -13.26 8.71 19.80
C ASP A 3 -13.50 7.74 18.63
N LEU A 4 -12.43 7.34 17.95
CA LEU A 4 -12.44 6.37 16.85
C LEU A 4 -12.09 4.96 17.35
N SER A 5 -12.16 4.70 18.66
CA SER A 5 -11.90 3.38 19.26
C SER A 5 -12.71 2.27 18.60
N TRP A 6 -13.97 2.55 18.22
CA TRP A 6 -14.85 1.61 17.51
C TRP A 6 -14.28 1.15 16.16
N ALA A 7 -13.46 1.98 15.49
CA ALA A 7 -12.94 1.64 14.16
C ALA A 7 -11.90 0.50 14.20
N ARG A 8 -11.41 0.12 15.39
CA ARG A 8 -10.48 -1.01 15.57
C ARG A 8 -11.09 -2.36 15.18
N THR A 9 -12.41 -2.48 15.19
CA THR A 9 -13.12 -3.71 14.80
C THR A 9 -13.54 -3.72 13.32
N ARG A 10 -13.28 -2.65 12.57
CA ARG A 10 -13.60 -2.57 11.13
C ARG A 10 -12.39 -2.94 10.28
N THR A 11 -12.66 -3.65 9.19
CA THR A 11 -11.73 -3.89 8.09
C THR A 11 -12.08 -3.00 6.90
N ILE A 12 -11.14 -2.82 5.99
CA ILE A 12 -11.37 -2.16 4.69
C ILE A 12 -11.30 -3.26 3.63
N PRO A 13 -12.31 -3.39 2.76
CA PRO A 13 -12.24 -4.32 1.63
C PRO A 13 -11.06 -4.02 0.71
N ASP A 14 -10.48 -5.07 0.16
CA ASP A 14 -9.47 -4.93 -0.90
C ASP A 14 -10.11 -4.43 -2.19
N VAL A 15 -9.40 -3.53 -2.88
CA VAL A 15 -9.75 -3.11 -4.23
C VAL A 15 -8.82 -3.88 -5.17
N VAL A 16 -9.31 -4.99 -5.69
CA VAL A 16 -8.52 -5.94 -6.47
C VAL A 16 -9.31 -6.50 -7.65
N ALA A 17 -8.62 -6.77 -8.75
CA ALA A 17 -9.14 -7.49 -9.91
C ALA A 17 -8.05 -8.42 -10.48
N PRO A 18 -8.40 -9.41 -11.31
CA PRO A 18 -7.40 -10.20 -12.01
C PRO A 18 -6.54 -9.35 -12.98
N GLY A 19 -5.25 -9.66 -13.09
CA GLY A 19 -4.38 -9.12 -14.14
C GLY A 19 -4.00 -7.64 -13.99
N LEU A 20 -4.01 -7.09 -12.77
CA LEU A 20 -3.59 -5.70 -12.52
C LEU A 20 -2.13 -5.45 -12.93
N ASP A 21 -1.84 -4.24 -13.41
CA ASP A 21 -0.46 -3.79 -13.62
C ASP A 21 0.26 -3.61 -12.28
N VAL A 22 -0.39 -2.96 -11.30
CA VAL A 22 0.20 -2.71 -9.98
C VAL A 22 -0.84 -2.88 -8.87
N LEU A 23 -0.54 -3.75 -7.91
CA LEU A 23 -1.23 -3.82 -6.62
C LEU A 23 -0.42 -3.08 -5.55
N PHE A 24 -0.97 -1.98 -5.02
CA PHE A 24 -0.39 -1.28 -3.88
C PHE A 24 -0.83 -1.94 -2.57
N CYS A 25 0.12 -2.24 -1.68
CA CYS A 25 -0.15 -2.84 -0.39
C CYS A 25 0.29 -1.89 0.74
N GLY A 26 -0.67 -1.30 1.44
CA GLY A 26 -0.41 -0.56 2.67
C GLY A 26 -0.02 -1.48 3.82
N ILE A 27 0.37 -0.90 4.96
CA ILE A 27 0.71 -1.69 6.16
C ILE A 27 -0.57 -2.23 6.78
N ASN A 28 -1.41 -1.33 7.26
CA ASN A 28 -2.71 -1.62 7.84
C ASN A 28 -3.58 -0.35 7.84
N PRO A 29 -4.92 -0.49 7.97
CA PRO A 29 -5.80 0.65 8.12
C PRO A 29 -5.45 1.52 9.34
N GLY A 30 -5.25 2.81 9.12
CA GLY A 30 -5.35 3.78 10.21
C GLY A 30 -6.81 3.89 10.69
N LEU A 31 -7.05 4.27 11.94
CA LEU A 31 -8.42 4.41 12.48
C LEU A 31 -9.36 5.25 11.61
N TYR A 32 -8.85 6.31 10.98
CA TYR A 32 -9.64 7.13 10.06
C TYR A 32 -10.04 6.36 8.81
N SER A 33 -9.10 5.64 8.19
CA SER A 33 -9.35 4.81 7.01
C SER A 33 -10.34 3.69 7.30
N ALA A 34 -10.21 3.04 8.46
CA ALA A 34 -11.17 2.03 8.90
C ALA A 34 -12.56 2.63 9.18
N ALA A 35 -12.60 3.87 9.70
CA ALA A 35 -13.85 4.55 9.94
C ALA A 35 -14.61 4.91 8.64
N THR A 36 -13.88 5.35 7.62
CA THR A 36 -14.45 5.71 6.31
C THR A 36 -14.61 4.52 5.36
N GLY A 37 -13.96 3.39 5.63
CA GLY A 37 -13.90 2.26 4.69
C GLY A 37 -13.06 2.53 3.45
N HIS A 38 -12.09 3.44 3.53
CA HIS A 38 -11.31 3.89 2.37
C HIS A 38 -9.80 3.89 2.65
N HIS A 39 -9.04 3.32 1.72
CA HIS A 39 -7.58 3.21 1.82
C HIS A 39 -6.92 4.59 1.85
N PHE A 40 -5.95 4.75 2.76
CA PHE A 40 -5.17 5.98 2.92
C PHE A 40 -5.99 7.28 3.11
N ALA A 41 -7.22 7.18 3.62
CA ALA A 41 -8.15 8.31 3.73
C ALA A 41 -7.81 9.42 4.74
N ARG A 42 -6.90 9.19 5.70
CA ARG A 42 -6.60 10.19 6.73
C ARG A 42 -6.12 11.51 6.09
N PRO A 43 -6.67 12.68 6.47
CA PRO A 43 -6.13 13.97 6.05
C PRO A 43 -4.63 14.09 6.32
N GLY A 44 -3.88 14.55 5.32
CA GLY A 44 -2.42 14.63 5.36
C GLY A 44 -1.69 13.32 5.03
N ASN A 45 -2.39 12.22 4.75
CA ASN A 45 -1.79 11.07 4.07
C ASN A 45 -1.45 11.46 2.62
N ARG A 46 -0.27 11.05 2.15
CA ARG A 46 0.29 11.48 0.86
C ARG A 46 0.23 10.43 -0.23
N PHE A 47 -0.45 9.30 -0.01
CA PHE A 47 -0.59 8.25 -1.01
C PHE A 47 -1.27 8.77 -2.28
N TRP A 48 -2.49 9.30 -2.16
CA TRP A 48 -3.26 9.81 -3.30
C TRP A 48 -2.56 10.97 -4.03
N PRO A 49 -1.98 11.97 -3.35
CA PRO A 49 -1.13 12.97 -3.99
C PRO A 49 0.09 12.38 -4.71
N ALA A 50 0.80 11.42 -4.11
CA ALA A 50 1.98 10.81 -4.71
C ALA A 50 1.63 9.99 -5.95
N LEU A 51 0.56 9.20 -5.88
CA LEU A 51 0.02 8.39 -6.98
C LEU A 51 -0.32 9.25 -8.19
N HIS A 52 -0.98 10.39 -7.98
CA HIS A 52 -1.26 11.34 -9.06
C HIS A 52 0.01 12.01 -9.59
N ARG A 53 0.86 12.53 -8.70
CA ARG A 53 2.08 13.26 -9.11
C ARG A 53 3.11 12.38 -9.80
N SER A 54 3.09 11.07 -9.56
CA SER A 54 3.92 10.12 -10.29
C SER A 54 3.33 9.74 -11.66
N GLY A 55 2.10 10.17 -11.97
CA GLY A 55 1.42 9.92 -13.23
C GLY A 55 0.64 8.61 -13.29
N PHE A 56 0.43 7.91 -12.17
CA PHE A 56 -0.41 6.69 -12.17
C PHE A 56 -1.88 7.02 -12.41
N THR A 57 -2.34 8.18 -11.94
CA THR A 57 -3.71 8.65 -12.16
C THR A 57 -3.75 9.99 -12.89
N PRO A 58 -4.73 10.22 -13.78
CA PRO A 58 -4.81 11.43 -14.60
C PRO A 58 -5.12 12.70 -13.78
N ARG A 59 -5.74 12.54 -12.62
CA ARG A 59 -5.98 13.57 -11.61
C ARG A 59 -5.77 12.97 -10.22
N GLN A 60 -5.76 13.81 -9.19
CA GLN A 60 -5.79 13.32 -7.81
C GLN A 60 -7.19 12.79 -7.47
N PHE A 61 -7.29 11.49 -7.20
CA PHE A 61 -8.52 10.87 -6.72
C PHE A 61 -8.70 11.15 -5.22
N HIS A 62 -9.94 11.36 -4.81
CA HIS A 62 -10.36 11.28 -3.43
C HIS A 62 -10.37 9.81 -2.98
N PRO A 63 -10.07 9.48 -1.71
CA PRO A 63 -10.07 8.09 -1.21
C PRO A 63 -11.36 7.30 -1.50
N SER A 64 -12.52 7.96 -1.55
CA SER A 64 -13.80 7.31 -1.88
C SER A 64 -13.90 6.87 -3.35
N GLU A 65 -13.00 7.33 -4.21
CA GLU A 65 -12.92 6.96 -5.63
C GLU A 65 -11.96 5.76 -5.84
N GLN A 66 -11.59 5.04 -4.77
CA GLN A 66 -10.62 3.94 -4.84
C GLN A 66 -10.97 2.85 -5.85
N GLU A 67 -12.25 2.57 -6.08
CA GLU A 67 -12.70 1.57 -7.06
C GLU A 67 -12.32 1.95 -8.51
N SER A 68 -12.23 3.25 -8.81
CA SER A 68 -11.80 3.75 -10.13
C SER A 68 -10.33 3.44 -10.44
N LEU A 69 -9.55 2.94 -9.47
CA LEU A 69 -8.20 2.42 -9.73
C LEU A 69 -8.23 1.19 -10.65
N LEU A 70 -9.26 0.36 -10.55
CA LEU A 70 -9.36 -0.88 -11.33
C LEU A 70 -9.44 -0.61 -12.84
N GLU A 71 -10.09 0.48 -13.24
CA GLU A 71 -10.16 0.95 -14.63
C GLU A 71 -8.80 1.33 -15.21
N LEU A 72 -7.81 1.60 -14.34
CA LEU A 72 -6.44 1.95 -14.70
C LEU A 72 -5.46 0.79 -14.54
N GLY A 73 -5.95 -0.43 -14.27
CA GLY A 73 -5.11 -1.59 -13.98
C GLY A 73 -4.40 -1.50 -12.61
N LEU A 74 -4.90 -0.66 -11.70
CA LEU A 74 -4.32 -0.45 -10.37
C LEU A 74 -5.22 -1.05 -9.29
N GLY A 75 -4.64 -1.59 -8.23
CA GLY A 75 -5.37 -2.07 -7.06
C GLY A 75 -4.77 -1.58 -5.75
N VAL A 76 -5.51 -1.72 -4.65
CA VAL A 76 -5.04 -1.39 -3.31
C VAL A 76 -5.55 -2.36 -2.24
N THR A 77 -4.65 -2.79 -1.36
CA THR A 77 -4.89 -3.70 -0.23
C THR A 77 -4.04 -3.25 0.98
N ASN A 78 -4.14 -3.95 2.12
CA ASN A 78 -3.21 -3.82 3.23
C ASN A 78 -2.64 -5.18 3.63
N LEU A 79 -1.41 -5.17 4.14
CA LEU A 79 -0.73 -6.35 4.65
C LEU A 79 -1.47 -6.94 5.85
N VAL A 80 -1.95 -6.09 6.77
CA VAL A 80 -2.69 -6.50 7.97
C VAL A 80 -4.05 -5.84 7.99
N ALA A 81 -5.10 -6.64 8.20
CA ALA A 81 -6.49 -6.16 8.21
C ALA A 81 -6.85 -5.33 9.45
N ARG A 82 -6.20 -5.59 10.59
CA ARG A 82 -6.51 -4.93 11.87
C ARG A 82 -6.17 -3.45 11.83
N ALA A 83 -7.15 -2.61 12.14
CA ALA A 83 -6.96 -1.17 12.23
C ALA A 83 -6.24 -0.76 13.52
N THR A 84 -5.29 0.17 13.41
CA THR A 84 -4.54 0.72 14.55
C THR A 84 -4.41 2.24 14.46
N ALA A 85 -4.08 2.90 15.57
CA ALA A 85 -3.75 4.32 15.54
C ALA A 85 -2.35 4.53 14.96
N ARG A 86 -1.43 3.60 15.24
CA ARG A 86 -0.07 3.59 14.75
C ARG A 86 0.34 2.21 14.25
N ALA A 87 1.14 2.19 13.18
CA ALA A 87 1.62 0.94 12.58
C ALA A 87 2.56 0.14 13.49
N ASP A 88 3.19 0.76 14.49
CA ASP A 88 4.05 0.10 15.48
C ASP A 88 3.26 -0.66 16.57
N GLU A 89 1.92 -0.60 16.56
CA GLU A 89 1.05 -1.47 17.37
C GLU A 89 0.87 -2.87 16.77
N LEU A 90 1.38 -3.14 15.56
CA LEU A 90 1.33 -4.46 14.93
C LEU A 90 2.46 -5.34 15.46
N THR A 91 2.14 -6.59 15.77
CA THR A 91 3.16 -7.57 16.16
C THR A 91 3.92 -8.08 14.94
N ARG A 92 5.08 -8.70 15.19
CA ARG A 92 5.83 -9.43 14.15
C ARG A 92 4.95 -10.50 13.49
N ASP A 93 4.28 -11.31 14.31
CA ASP A 93 3.47 -12.44 13.83
C ASP A 93 2.34 -11.98 12.92
N GLU A 94 1.70 -10.84 13.22
CA GLU A 94 0.69 -10.25 12.35
C GLU A 94 1.25 -9.81 11.00
N LEU A 95 2.46 -9.24 10.98
CA LEU A 95 3.11 -8.82 9.75
C LEU A 95 3.55 -10.04 8.91
N GLU A 96 4.06 -11.09 9.55
CA GLU A 96 4.47 -12.33 8.89
C GLU A 96 3.26 -13.12 8.35
N GLU A 97 2.15 -13.17 9.09
CA GLU A 97 0.85 -13.68 8.60
C GLU A 97 0.35 -12.85 7.43
N GLY A 98 0.37 -11.53 7.55
CA GLY A 98 -0.02 -10.63 6.45
C GLY A 98 0.80 -10.83 5.18
N GLY A 99 2.10 -11.12 5.30
CA GLY A 99 2.96 -11.48 4.17
C GLY A 99 2.51 -12.78 3.47
N ARG A 100 2.07 -13.78 4.23
CA ARG A 100 1.50 -15.02 3.68
C ARG A 100 0.18 -14.78 2.97
N ILE A 101 -0.74 -14.06 3.60
CA ILE A 101 -2.05 -13.69 3.01
C ILE A 101 -1.86 -12.88 1.72
N LEU A 102 -0.95 -11.90 1.72
CA LEU A 102 -0.65 -11.13 0.50
C LEU A 102 -0.10 -12.03 -0.61
N THR A 103 0.72 -13.03 -0.27
CA THR A 103 1.24 -13.99 -1.25
C THR A 103 0.11 -14.78 -1.92
N GLU A 104 -0.87 -15.24 -1.13
CA GLU A 104 -2.05 -15.97 -1.64
C GLU A 104 -2.95 -15.07 -2.51
N LEU A 105 -3.18 -13.82 -2.08
CA LEU A 105 -3.93 -12.84 -2.86
C LEU A 105 -3.29 -12.60 -4.23
N VAL A 106 -1.95 -12.49 -4.25
CA VAL A 106 -1.16 -12.27 -5.47
C VAL A 106 -1.15 -13.51 -6.36
N ALA A 107 -1.03 -14.70 -5.79
CA ALA A 107 -1.15 -15.95 -6.55
C ALA A 107 -2.52 -16.09 -7.22
N THR A 108 -3.58 -15.61 -6.56
CA THR A 108 -4.97 -15.68 -7.05
C THR A 108 -5.24 -14.66 -8.17
N HIS A 109 -4.80 -13.42 -8.00
CA HIS A 109 -5.15 -12.32 -8.92
C HIS A 109 -4.08 -12.05 -9.99
N GLY A 110 -2.87 -12.55 -9.80
CA GLY A 110 -1.77 -12.45 -10.76
C GLY A 110 -1.40 -11.02 -11.20
N PRO A 111 -1.25 -10.04 -10.29
CA PRO A 111 -0.77 -8.71 -10.68
C PRO A 111 0.67 -8.77 -11.22
N ARG A 112 1.02 -7.87 -12.14
CA ARG A 112 2.39 -7.79 -12.69
C ARG A 112 3.40 -7.29 -11.65
N PHE A 113 2.99 -6.29 -10.86
CA PHE A 113 3.78 -5.72 -9.77
C PHE A 113 2.99 -5.69 -8.46
N VAL A 114 3.72 -5.88 -7.36
CA VAL A 114 3.22 -5.64 -6.00
C VAL A 114 4.12 -4.62 -5.33
N ALA A 115 3.53 -3.52 -4.88
CA ALA A 115 4.25 -2.42 -4.26
C ALA A 115 3.86 -2.30 -2.77
N VAL A 116 4.76 -2.73 -1.88
CA VAL A 116 4.54 -2.62 -0.42
C VAL A 116 4.95 -1.23 0.05
N VAL A 117 3.98 -0.50 0.59
CA VAL A 117 4.08 0.90 0.95
C VAL A 117 4.47 1.03 2.43
N GLY A 118 5.77 0.87 2.70
CA GLY A 118 6.33 0.95 4.05
C GLY A 118 7.45 -0.07 4.28
N ILE A 119 8.70 0.38 4.21
CA ILE A 119 9.88 -0.49 4.29
C ILE A 119 9.96 -1.31 5.57
N THR A 120 9.66 -0.77 6.75
CA THR A 120 9.77 -1.50 8.02
C THR A 120 8.82 -2.69 8.09
N ALA A 121 7.58 -2.50 7.63
CA ALA A 121 6.60 -3.58 7.55
C ALA A 121 7.05 -4.65 6.56
N TYR A 122 7.48 -4.24 5.36
CA TYR A 122 8.04 -5.15 4.35
C TYR A 122 9.20 -6.00 4.90
N ARG A 123 10.19 -5.36 5.53
CA ARG A 123 11.36 -6.04 6.10
C ARG A 123 10.97 -7.11 7.11
N THR A 124 9.93 -6.86 7.90
CA THR A 124 9.44 -7.80 8.91
C THR A 124 8.64 -8.91 8.26
N ALA A 125 7.62 -8.56 7.47
CA ALA A 125 6.69 -9.49 6.81
C ALA A 125 7.37 -10.54 5.94
N PHE A 126 8.46 -10.15 5.25
CA PHE A 126 9.18 -11.01 4.32
C PHE A 126 10.56 -11.47 4.84
N ALA A 127 10.87 -11.21 6.12
CA ALA A 127 12.18 -11.50 6.71
C ALA A 127 13.36 -10.97 5.86
N ARG A 128 13.27 -9.69 5.45
CA ARG A 128 14.27 -9.00 4.62
C ARG A 128 14.87 -7.79 5.34
N PRO A 129 15.65 -7.96 6.42
CA PRO A 129 16.10 -6.84 7.25
C PRO A 129 16.94 -5.78 6.52
N LYS A 130 17.57 -6.15 5.39
CA LYS A 130 18.43 -5.28 4.58
C LYS A 130 17.76 -4.73 3.31
N ALA A 131 16.46 -5.00 3.08
CA ALA A 131 15.75 -4.47 1.90
C ALA A 131 15.85 -2.94 1.83
N ALA A 132 15.90 -2.39 0.63
CA ALA A 132 15.91 -0.95 0.36
C ALA A 132 14.61 -0.51 -0.34
N ILE A 133 14.36 0.80 -0.42
CA ILE A 133 13.30 1.35 -1.28
C ILE A 133 13.65 1.03 -2.74
N GLY A 134 12.64 0.70 -3.55
CA GLY A 134 12.81 0.37 -4.97
C GLY A 134 12.47 -1.09 -5.31
N ALA A 135 12.93 -1.53 -6.48
CA ALA A 135 12.81 -2.90 -6.94
C ALA A 135 13.47 -3.90 -5.97
N GLN A 136 12.80 -5.02 -5.71
CA GLN A 136 13.36 -6.13 -4.95
C GLN A 136 13.78 -7.27 -5.91
N PRO A 137 14.85 -8.02 -5.59
CA PRO A 137 15.33 -9.09 -6.46
C PRO A 137 14.38 -10.29 -6.49
N GLU A 138 13.60 -10.51 -5.42
CA GLU A 138 12.62 -11.59 -5.37
C GLU A 138 11.29 -11.24 -6.05
N ARG A 139 10.55 -12.31 -6.36
CA ARG A 139 9.15 -12.23 -6.81
C ARG A 139 8.21 -12.67 -5.70
N LEU A 140 6.99 -12.15 -5.72
CA LEU A 140 5.90 -12.60 -4.86
C LEU A 140 4.88 -13.34 -5.71
N ALA A 141 4.82 -14.66 -5.60
CA ALA A 141 3.94 -15.50 -6.42
C ALA A 141 3.97 -15.13 -7.93
N GLY A 142 5.17 -14.87 -8.47
CA GLY A 142 5.39 -14.48 -9.86
C GLY A 142 5.43 -12.97 -10.12
N ALA A 143 4.79 -12.14 -9.28
CA ALA A 143 4.79 -10.68 -9.42
C ALA A 143 6.16 -10.07 -9.08
N ARG A 144 6.54 -8.99 -9.78
CA ARG A 144 7.73 -8.19 -9.43
C ARG A 144 7.44 -7.42 -8.13
N LEU A 145 8.36 -7.49 -7.17
CA LEU A 145 8.22 -6.78 -5.89
C LEU A 145 8.87 -5.40 -5.94
N TRP A 146 8.18 -4.44 -5.33
CA TRP A 146 8.66 -3.08 -5.13
C TRP A 146 8.38 -2.64 -3.69
N VAL A 147 9.29 -1.86 -3.11
CA VAL A 147 9.10 -1.25 -1.79
C VAL A 147 9.04 0.26 -1.96
N LEU A 148 7.96 0.87 -1.47
CA LEU A 148 7.76 2.32 -1.49
C LEU A 148 7.89 2.91 -0.07
N PRO A 149 8.27 4.20 0.05
CA PRO A 149 8.29 4.88 1.33
C PRO A 149 6.88 5.00 1.93
N ASN A 150 6.79 5.12 3.26
CA ASN A 150 5.50 5.27 3.92
C ASN A 150 4.91 6.68 3.68
N PRO A 151 3.69 6.82 3.13
CA PRO A 151 3.07 8.10 2.79
C PRO A 151 2.47 8.85 3.97
N SER A 152 2.43 8.24 5.17
CA SER A 152 1.87 8.86 6.37
C SER A 152 2.48 10.24 6.61
N GLY A 153 1.63 11.24 6.85
CA GLY A 153 2.06 12.58 7.24
C GLY A 153 2.71 12.63 8.62
N LEU A 154 2.58 11.57 9.42
CA LEU A 154 3.28 11.42 10.71
C LEU A 154 4.78 11.07 10.53
N ASN A 155 5.17 10.63 9.33
CA ASN A 155 6.53 10.26 9.01
C ASN A 155 7.22 11.36 8.20
N ALA A 156 7.98 12.24 8.88
CA ALA A 156 8.63 13.42 8.29
C ALA A 156 9.92 13.10 7.49
N HIS A 157 10.38 11.85 7.48
CA HIS A 157 11.66 11.49 6.86
C HIS A 157 11.63 11.46 5.32
N TYR A 158 10.46 11.24 4.72
CA TYR A 158 10.29 11.33 3.26
C TYR A 158 9.45 12.54 2.91
N GLN A 159 9.99 13.48 2.14
CA GLN A 159 9.25 14.66 1.68
C GLN A 159 8.34 14.33 0.49
N GLY A 160 7.29 15.14 0.29
CA GLY A 160 6.29 14.92 -0.78
C GLY A 160 6.89 14.68 -2.18
N PRO A 161 7.85 15.50 -2.65
CA PRO A 161 8.48 15.29 -3.96
C PRO A 161 9.25 13.97 -4.07
N ALA A 162 9.99 13.58 -3.03
CA ALA A 162 10.76 12.33 -3.01
C ALA A 162 9.83 11.10 -3.00
N LEU A 163 8.67 11.19 -2.34
CA LEU A 163 7.66 10.14 -2.37
C LEU A 163 7.09 9.97 -3.79
N ALA A 164 6.72 11.07 -4.45
CA ALA A 164 6.21 11.02 -5.82
C ALA A 164 7.27 10.48 -6.81
N ALA A 165 8.54 10.84 -6.63
CA ALA A 165 9.65 10.30 -7.43
C ALA A 165 9.78 8.78 -7.29
N ALA A 166 9.73 8.25 -6.07
CA ALA A 166 9.77 6.79 -5.84
C ALA A 166 8.60 6.04 -6.51
N PHE A 167 7.41 6.64 -6.52
CA PHE A 167 6.26 6.09 -7.26
C PHE A 167 6.47 6.19 -8.77
N ALA A 168 7.09 7.28 -9.27
CA ALA A 168 7.34 7.48 -10.69
C ALA A 168 8.36 6.47 -11.25
N GLU A 169 9.36 6.08 -10.46
CA GLU A 169 10.29 5.00 -10.80
C GLU A 169 9.55 3.66 -11.02
N LEU A 170 8.66 3.29 -10.09
CA LEU A 170 7.82 2.10 -10.25
C LEU A 170 6.94 2.21 -11.50
N ARG A 171 6.30 3.36 -11.74
CA ARG A 171 5.46 3.57 -12.93
C ARG A 171 6.27 3.38 -14.22
N ALA A 172 7.46 3.95 -14.28
CA ALA A 172 8.32 3.83 -15.45
C ALA A 172 8.69 2.37 -15.75
N GLU A 173 8.81 1.53 -14.73
CA GLU A 173 9.01 0.08 -14.89
C GLU A 173 7.74 -0.66 -15.30
N ALA A 174 6.59 -0.29 -14.73
CA ALA A 174 5.31 -0.90 -15.07
C ALA A 174 4.89 -0.63 -16.53
N CYS A 175 5.22 0.54 -17.07
CA CYS A 175 4.92 0.90 -18.47
C CYS A 175 5.89 0.31 -19.51
N ARG A 176 7.00 -0.32 -19.10
CA ARG A 176 8.04 -0.82 -20.04
C ARG A 176 7.76 -2.22 -20.60
N GLY A 177 6.72 -2.90 -20.14
CA GLY A 177 6.43 -4.28 -20.54
C GLY A 177 5.01 -4.48 -21.02
#